data_AF-A0A848Y271-F1
#
_entry.id   AF-A0A848Y271-F1
#
_cell.length_a   1.000
_cell.length_b   1.000
_cell.length_c   1.000
_cell.angle_alpha   90.00
_cell.angle_beta   90.00
_cell.angle_gamma   90.00
#
_symmetry.space_group_name_H-M   'P 1'
#
loop_
_entity.id
_entity.type
_entity.pdbx_description
1 polymer ?
#
loop_
_entity_poly.entity_id
_entity_poly.type
_entity_poly.pdbx_seq_one_letter_code
_entity_poly.pdbx_strand_id
1 'polypeptide(L)'
;MTTDTIAAAIVETRKALGKMDAYPGPAPQTLTEALAIQDAVVRHFGEPIAGWKIGCTSKAAQETLGTDGPFFGPLIGSRFYASGAQVETAATSLRVVEPE
;
A
#
# COMPACT_ATOMS: atom_id res chain seq x y z
N MET A 1 3.72 -10.93 15.88
CA MET A 1 4.38 -9.73 15.31
C MET A 1 3.60 -8.51 15.75
N THR A 2 4.29 -7.41 16.09
CA THR A 2 3.68 -6.11 16.37
C THR A 2 3.40 -5.34 15.07
N THR A 3 2.58 -4.30 15.13
CA THR A 3 2.37 -3.34 14.02
C THR A 3 3.68 -2.89 13.39
N ASP A 4 4.69 -2.60 14.21
CA ASP A 4 5.98 -2.12 13.73
C ASP A 4 6.76 -3.19 12.97
N THR A 5 6.78 -4.44 13.47
CA THR A 5 7.43 -5.56 12.75
C THR A 5 6.71 -5.95 11.46
N ILE A 6 5.37 -5.88 11.43
CA ILE A 6 4.56 -6.08 10.21
C ILE A 6 4.95 -5.02 9.17
N ALA A 7 4.96 -3.75 9.58
CA ALA A 7 5.30 -2.63 8.70
C ALA A 7 6.73 -2.72 8.15
N ALA A 8 7.70 -3.05 9.00
CA ALA A 8 9.09 -3.27 8.57
C ALA A 8 9.17 -4.36 7.50
N ALA A 9 8.52 -5.52 7.71
CA ALA A 9 8.51 -6.61 6.73
C ALA A 9 7.88 -6.21 5.39
N ILE A 10 6.79 -5.45 5.42
CA ILE A 10 6.14 -4.89 4.21
C ILE A 10 7.10 -3.96 3.47
N VAL A 11 7.74 -3.03 4.18
CA VAL A 11 8.66 -2.04 3.58
C VAL A 11 9.90 -2.71 3.00
N GLU A 12 10.53 -3.63 3.72
CA GLU A 12 11.71 -4.34 3.24
C GLU A 12 11.40 -5.19 2.01
N THR A 13 10.28 -5.91 2.02
CA THR A 13 9.85 -6.68 0.84
C THR A 13 9.61 -5.76 -0.35
N ARG A 14 8.98 -4.60 -0.13
CA ARG A 14 8.69 -3.65 -1.20
C ARG A 14 9.95 -2.98 -1.76
N LYS A 15 10.92 -2.62 -0.91
CA LYS A 15 12.21 -2.08 -1.34
C LYS A 15 13.01 -3.10 -2.18
N ALA A 16 12.89 -4.38 -1.87
CA ALA A 16 13.50 -5.47 -2.63
C ALA A 16 12.72 -5.90 -3.89
N LEU A 17 11.66 -5.18 -4.28
CA LEU A 17 10.74 -5.56 -5.36
C LEU A 17 10.16 -6.98 -5.22
N GLY A 18 10.05 -7.45 -3.97
CA GLY A 18 9.59 -8.79 -3.63
C GLY A 18 8.06 -8.91 -3.56
N LYS A 19 7.61 -10.16 -3.45
CA LYS A 19 6.22 -10.54 -3.18
C LYS A 19 6.18 -11.34 -1.88
N MET A 20 5.19 -11.07 -1.04
CA MET A 20 4.89 -11.92 0.12
C MET A 20 3.78 -12.90 -0.27
N ASP A 21 3.95 -14.19 0.05
CA ASP A 21 2.92 -15.20 -0.17
C ASP A 21 1.81 -15.17 0.88
N ALA A 22 2.08 -14.57 2.04
CA ALA A 22 1.13 -14.38 3.12
C ALA A 22 1.36 -13.01 3.80
N TYR A 23 0.33 -12.54 4.52
CA TYR A 23 0.47 -11.35 5.34
C TYR A 23 1.52 -11.58 6.44
N PRO A 24 2.44 -10.62 6.71
CA PRO A 24 3.58 -10.87 7.60
C PRO A 24 3.18 -10.74 9.07
N GLY A 25 2.35 -11.65 9.57
CA GLY A 25 1.83 -11.65 10.93
C GLY A 25 0.31 -11.87 10.99
N PRO A 26 -0.32 -11.65 12.16
CA PRO A 26 -1.78 -11.64 12.25
C PRO A 26 -2.35 -10.48 11.42
N ALA A 27 -3.34 -10.76 10.58
CA ALA A 27 -4.03 -9.73 9.81
C ALA A 27 -4.82 -8.79 10.76
N PRO A 28 -4.85 -7.47 10.49
CA PRO A 28 -5.65 -6.54 11.29
C PRO A 28 -7.13 -6.95 11.22
N GLN A 29 -7.80 -6.93 12.36
CA GLN A 29 -9.22 -7.28 12.49
C GLN A 29 -10.12 -6.05 12.48
N THR A 30 -9.52 -4.85 12.62
CA THR A 30 -10.25 -3.58 12.61
C THR A 30 -9.60 -2.57 11.66
N LEU A 31 -10.40 -1.60 11.21
CA LEU A 31 -9.89 -0.49 10.41
C LEU A 31 -8.80 0.30 11.17
N THR A 32 -8.99 0.51 12.47
CA THR A 32 -8.00 1.20 13.32
C THR A 32 -6.64 0.48 13.31
N GLU A 33 -6.64 -0.85 13.43
CA GLU A 33 -5.40 -1.65 13.34
C GLU A 33 -4.77 -1.57 11.96
N ALA A 34 -5.58 -1.66 10.90
CA ALA A 34 -5.09 -1.55 9.53
C ALA A 34 -4.46 -0.17 9.25
N LEU A 35 -5.09 0.90 9.72
CA LEU A 35 -4.57 2.26 9.59
C LEU A 35 -3.30 2.48 10.43
N ALA A 36 -3.21 1.90 11.63
CA ALA A 36 -1.98 1.95 12.43
C ALA A 36 -0.80 1.26 11.72
N ILE A 37 -1.07 0.16 11.00
CA ILE A 37 -0.07 -0.52 10.16
C ILE A 37 0.30 0.34 8.95
N GLN A 38 -0.66 0.98 8.29
CA GLN A 38 -0.39 1.91 7.19
C GLN A 38 0.51 3.08 7.63
N ASP A 39 0.21 3.70 8.77
CA ASP A 39 1.03 4.77 9.34
C ASP A 39 2.44 4.28 9.69
N ALA A 40 2.56 3.07 10.24
CA ALA A 40 3.84 2.45 10.50
C ALA A 40 4.64 2.20 9.21
N VAL A 41 3.99 1.73 8.14
CA VAL A 41 4.64 1.53 6.82
C VAL A 41 5.21 2.85 6.30
N VAL A 42 4.47 3.96 6.39
CA VAL A 42 4.99 5.28 5.99
C VAL A 42 6.21 5.68 6.82
N ARG A 43 6.15 5.51 8.16
CA ARG A 43 7.30 5.79 9.04
C ARG A 43 8.53 4.96 8.66
N HIS A 44 8.36 3.69 8.31
CA HIS A 44 9.45 2.79 7.90
C HIS A 44 10.03 3.10 6.52
N PHE A 45 9.25 3.72 5.62
CA PHE A 45 9.84 4.30 4.40
C PHE A 45 10.77 5.47 4.71
N GLY A 46 10.49 6.24 5.76
CA GLY A 46 11.33 7.37 6.18
C GLY A 46 11.28 8.56 5.21
N GLU A 47 10.26 8.62 4.37
CA GLU A 47 10.04 9.65 3.35
C GLU A 47 8.81 10.50 3.69
N PRO A 48 8.76 11.77 3.25
CA PRO A 48 7.56 12.58 3.39
C PRO A 48 6.40 11.98 2.57
N ILE A 49 5.19 12.12 3.10
CA ILE A 49 3.97 11.90 2.33
C ILE A 49 3.88 13.04 1.30
N ALA A 50 3.91 12.69 0.02
CA ALA A 50 3.84 13.63 -1.09
C ALA A 50 2.44 13.73 -1.71
N GLY A 51 1.51 12.89 -1.27
CA GLY A 51 0.10 12.97 -1.66
C GLY A 51 -0.75 11.89 -1.01
N TRP A 52 -2.03 11.87 -1.38
CA TRP A 52 -3.01 10.89 -0.93
C TRP A 52 -3.79 10.38 -2.13
N LYS A 53 -4.11 9.09 -2.12
CA LYS A 53 -5.02 8.47 -3.09
C LYS A 53 -6.30 8.01 -2.41
N ILE A 54 -7.39 7.92 -3.18
CA ILE A 54 -8.65 7.32 -2.76
C ILE A 54 -8.97 6.18 -3.72
N GLY A 55 -9.07 4.96 -3.20
CA GLY A 55 -9.42 3.76 -3.94
C GLY A 55 -10.83 3.26 -3.61
N CYS A 56 -11.30 2.29 -4.39
CA CYS A 56 -12.62 1.67 -4.19
C CYS A 56 -13.77 2.69 -4.23
N THR A 57 -13.72 3.61 -5.21
CA THR A 57 -14.68 4.71 -5.35
C THR A 57 -15.99 4.30 -6.03
N SER A 58 -16.00 3.21 -6.81
CA SER A 58 -17.20 2.70 -7.47
C SER A 58 -17.98 1.75 -6.56
N LYS A 59 -19.32 1.77 -6.67
CA LYS A 59 -20.19 0.84 -5.93
C LYS A 59 -19.86 -0.62 -6.22
N ALA A 60 -19.61 -0.95 -7.49
CA ALA A 60 -19.25 -2.31 -7.90
C ALA A 60 -17.95 -2.80 -7.22
N ALA A 61 -16.94 -1.93 -7.09
CA ALA A 61 -15.71 -2.28 -6.36
C ALA A 61 -15.98 -2.45 -4.86
N GLN A 62 -16.82 -1.60 -4.27
CA GLN A 62 -17.17 -1.67 -2.85
C GLN A 62 -17.92 -2.97 -2.53
N GLU A 63 -18.88 -3.35 -3.37
CA GLU A 63 -19.62 -4.61 -3.25
C GLU A 63 -18.68 -5.83 -3.42
N THR A 64 -17.77 -5.78 -4.41
CA THR A 64 -16.81 -6.87 -4.66
C THR A 64 -15.83 -7.06 -3.51
N LEU A 65 -15.38 -5.96 -2.89
CA LEU A 65 -14.40 -5.99 -1.80
C LEU A 65 -15.04 -6.04 -0.40
N GLY A 66 -16.37 -5.97 -0.30
CA GLY A 66 -17.09 -5.97 0.97
C GLY A 66 -16.81 -4.75 1.84
N THR A 67 -16.54 -3.59 1.23
CA THR A 67 -16.28 -2.33 1.95
C THR A 67 -17.53 -1.48 2.04
N ASP A 68 -17.69 -0.73 3.12
CA ASP A 68 -18.79 0.22 3.34
C ASP A 68 -18.57 1.60 2.68
N GLY A 69 -17.40 1.82 2.08
CA GLY A 69 -17.08 3.00 1.31
C GLY A 69 -15.66 3.00 0.72
N PRO A 70 -15.25 4.11 0.09
CA PRO A 70 -13.88 4.28 -0.41
C PRO A 70 -12.86 4.25 0.72
N PHE A 71 -11.63 3.85 0.41
CA PHE A 71 -10.51 3.89 1.35
C PHE A 71 -9.36 4.73 0.80
N PHE A 72 -8.63 5.38 1.70
CA PHE A 72 -7.50 6.23 1.34
C PHE A 72 -6.17 5.54 1.60
N GLY A 73 -5.11 6.04 0.96
CA GLY A 73 -3.74 5.66 1.30
C GLY A 73 -2.73 6.78 1.01
N PRO A 74 -1.70 6.95 1.86
CA PRO A 74 -0.65 7.93 1.65
C PRO A 74 0.29 7.48 0.51
N LEU A 75 0.76 8.46 -0.26
CA LEU A 75 1.75 8.26 -1.32
C LEU A 75 3.09 8.84 -0.86
N ILE A 76 4.14 8.01 -0.89
CA ILE A 76 5.51 8.43 -0.53
C ILE A 76 6.21 9.11 -1.72
N GLY A 77 7.09 10.06 -1.43
CA GLY A 77 7.76 10.90 -2.44
C GLY A 77 8.46 10.13 -3.57
N SER A 78 9.19 9.07 -3.25
CA SER A 78 9.91 8.23 -4.23
C SER A 78 9.01 7.52 -5.26
N ARG A 79 7.68 7.62 -5.14
CA ARG A 79 6.71 6.96 -6.04
C ARG A 79 5.98 7.92 -6.98
N PHE A 80 6.43 9.17 -7.05
CA PHE A 80 6.02 10.11 -8.08
C PHE A 80 7.00 10.05 -9.25
N TYR A 81 6.47 9.81 -10.45
CA TYR A 81 7.27 9.70 -11.67
C TYR A 81 6.78 10.74 -12.67
N ALA A 82 7.72 11.37 -13.38
CA ALA A 82 7.37 12.28 -14.47
C ALA A 82 6.72 11.52 -15.63
N SER A 83 5.92 12.22 -16.44
CA SER A 83 5.38 11.66 -17.68
C SER A 83 6.51 11.15 -18.58
N GLY A 84 6.36 9.92 -19.09
CA GLY A 84 7.36 9.25 -19.91
C GLY A 84 8.53 8.58 -19.15
N ALA A 85 8.53 8.64 -17.81
CA ALA A 85 9.54 7.97 -17.00
C ALA A 85 9.48 6.44 -17.16
N GLN A 86 10.65 5.80 -17.11
CA GLN A 86 10.77 4.35 -16.99
C GLN A 86 10.70 3.96 -15.52
N VAL A 87 9.89 2.96 -15.19
CA VAL A 87 9.72 2.47 -13.81
C VAL A 87 10.28 1.06 -13.73
N GLU A 88 11.24 0.84 -12.84
CA GLU A 88 11.81 -0.48 -12.59
C GLU A 88 10.75 -1.42 -11.99
N THR A 89 10.73 -2.67 -12.45
CA THR A 89 9.79 -3.69 -12.00
C THR A 89 10.45 -5.06 -11.92
N ALA A 90 9.85 -5.95 -11.13
CA ALA A 90 10.19 -7.36 -11.09
C ALA A 90 9.05 -8.22 -11.67
N ALA A 91 9.36 -9.38 -12.24
CA ALA A 91 8.36 -10.29 -12.83
C ALA A 91 7.28 -10.74 -11.83
N THR A 92 7.59 -10.70 -10.53
CA THR A 92 6.67 -11.04 -9.43
C THR A 92 5.72 -9.90 -9.04
N SER A 93 5.95 -8.69 -9.56
CA SER A 93 5.13 -7.51 -9.25
C SER A 93 3.81 -7.53 -10.01
N LEU A 94 2.69 -7.60 -9.31
CA LEU A 94 1.39 -7.29 -9.90
C LEU A 94 1.32 -5.78 -10.17
N ARG A 95 1.17 -5.39 -11.43
CA ARG A 95 1.07 -3.99 -11.86
C ARG A 95 -0.22 -3.78 -12.65
N VAL A 96 -1.01 -2.83 -12.19
CA VAL A 96 -2.25 -2.38 -12.83
C VAL A 96 -2.13 -0.86 -13.00
N VAL A 97 -2.62 -0.35 -14.13
CA VAL A 97 -2.71 1.08 -14.40
C VAL A 97 -4.18 1.47 -14.32
N GLU A 98 -4.48 2.49 -13.52
CA GLU A 98 -5.82 3.03 -13.32
C GLU A 98 -5.79 4.50 -13.76
N PRO A 99 -6.62 4.92 -14.72
CA PRO A 99 -6.78 6.33 -15.04
C PRO A 99 -7.58 7.03 -13.94
N GLU A 100 -7.06 8.16 -13.46
CA GLU A 100 -7.68 9.03 -12.45
C GLU A 100 -7.87 10.46 -13.00
#